data_AF-A0A7C7C7K1-F1
#
_entry.id   AF-A0A7C7C7K1-F1
#
_cell.length_a   1.000
_cell.length_b   1.000
_cell.length_c   1.000
_cell.angle_alpha   90.00
_cell.angle_beta   90.00
_cell.angle_gamma   90.00
#
_symmetry.space_group_name_H-M   'P 1'
#
loop_
_entity.id
_entity.type
_entity.pdbx_description
1 polymer ?
#
loop_
_entity_poly.entity_id
_entity_poly.type
_entity_poly.pdbx_seq_one_letter_code
_entity_poly.pdbx_strand_id
1 'polypeptide(L)'
;MLNNSNVPNKYKNVILQLIVIVQELSGKKNLNSRNSSKPPSQDGDRPRKEKTGSSGRKPGGQKKRTGVQLKPVGKPDKIEQIKVDKSKLPIGDYEDAGFRKRQVFDIVTRLVVTEYQAQIIKDSKGKRFFAEFPEHVTRPAQYGSSVKACSVYMSQFQMTPYKRMENFFHDQMDLNISAGSLFKFNKEAYTALEEFETTAKERLASSSRINVDETGININAKRHWLHT
;
A
#
# COMPACT_ATOMS: atom_id res chain seq x y z
N MET A 1 10.38 9.22 57.67
CA MET A 1 10.10 9.69 59.04
C MET A 1 8.67 9.31 59.42
N LEU A 2 8.50 8.31 60.30
CA LEU A 2 7.25 7.98 60.98
C LEU A 2 7.54 7.87 62.48
N ASN A 3 8.05 8.96 63.07
CA ASN A 3 8.21 9.09 64.51
C ASN A 3 6.97 9.77 65.09
N ASN A 4 5.84 9.07 65.09
CA ASN A 4 4.66 9.51 65.83
C ASN A 4 4.08 8.35 66.63
N SER A 5 4.13 8.49 67.95
CA SER A 5 4.02 7.45 68.97
C SER A 5 2.59 6.93 69.21
N ASN A 6 1.67 7.07 68.25
CA ASN A 6 0.24 6.82 68.46
C ASN A 6 -0.38 5.76 67.52
N VAL A 7 0.45 4.99 66.80
CA VAL A 7 -0.03 3.89 65.96
C VAL A 7 0.29 2.54 66.63
N PRO A 8 -0.72 1.73 67.01
CA PRO A 8 -0.49 0.41 67.58
C PRO A 8 0.36 -0.46 66.65
N ASN A 9 1.36 -1.18 67.19
CA ASN A 9 2.35 -1.94 66.41
C ASN A 9 1.73 -2.90 65.38
N LYS A 10 0.55 -3.48 65.67
CA LYS A 10 -0.18 -4.37 64.75
C LYS A 10 -0.58 -3.71 63.43
N TYR A 11 -0.76 -2.39 63.39
CA TYR A 11 -1.17 -1.66 62.18
C TYR A 11 0.01 -1.05 61.42
N LYS A 12 1.20 -0.96 62.04
CA LYS A 12 2.39 -0.38 61.38
C LYS A 12 2.80 -1.16 60.13
N ASN A 13 2.78 -2.49 60.19
CA ASN A 13 3.14 -3.32 59.04
C ASN A 13 2.14 -3.18 57.88
N VAL A 14 0.84 -3.11 58.18
CA VAL A 14 -0.20 -2.91 57.17
C VAL A 14 -0.09 -1.52 56.54
N ILE A 15 0.17 -0.48 57.35
CA ILE A 15 0.37 0.88 56.85
C ILE A 15 1.62 0.98 55.97
N LEU A 16 2.72 0.34 56.35
CA LEU A 16 3.92 0.30 55.52
C LEU A 16 3.69 -0.42 54.19
N GLN A 17 2.99 -1.56 54.19
CA GLN A 17 2.61 -2.27 52.97
C GLN A 17 1.69 -1.43 52.09
N LEU A 18 0.69 -0.76 52.66
CA LEU A 18 -0.18 0.16 51.93
C LEU A 18 0.58 1.33 51.32
N ILE A 19 1.55 1.90 52.04
CA ILE A 19 2.41 2.98 51.51
C ILE A 19 3.22 2.48 50.31
N VAL A 20 3.82 1.29 50.40
CA VAL A 20 4.57 0.69 49.28
C VAL A 20 3.65 0.43 48.08
N ILE A 21 2.46 -0.14 48.30
CA ILE A 21 1.47 -0.38 47.24
C ILE A 21 1.01 0.95 46.62
N VAL A 22 0.73 1.97 47.43
CA VAL A 22 0.34 3.30 46.93
C VAL A 22 1.48 3.94 46.13
N GLN A 23 2.73 3.80 46.57
CA GLN A 23 3.90 4.27 45.83
C GLN A 23 4.06 3.54 44.49
N GLU A 24 3.89 2.22 44.47
CA GLU A 24 3.98 1.41 43.26
C GLU A 24 2.84 1.70 42.27
N LEU A 25 1.61 1.81 42.76
CA LEU A 25 0.43 2.16 41.95
C LEU A 25 0.51 3.60 41.43
N SER A 26 0.98 4.54 42.25
CA SER A 26 1.19 5.94 41.84
C SER A 26 2.31 6.06 40.81
N GLY A 27 3.37 5.26 40.95
CA GLY A 27 4.45 5.16 39.96
C GLY A 27 3.94 4.67 38.61
N LYS A 28 3.12 3.61 38.58
CA LYS A 28 2.53 3.05 37.35
C LYS A 28 1.60 4.03 36.62
N LYS A 29 0.88 4.89 37.36
CA LYS A 29 -0.05 5.89 36.80
C LYS A 29 0.68 7.06 36.12
N ASN A 30 1.91 7.36 36.53
CA ASN A 30 2.73 8.46 35.98
C ASN A 30 3.67 8.05 34.84
N LEU A 31 3.61 6.81 34.37
CA LEU A 31 4.45 6.32 33.27
C LEU A 31 3.92 6.79 31.91
N ASN A 32 4.72 7.58 31.21
CA ASN A 32 4.52 8.06 29.85
C ASN A 32 5.75 7.75 28.97
N SER A 33 5.70 8.09 27.69
CA SER A 33 6.79 7.85 26.75
C SER A 33 8.11 8.59 27.04
N ARG A 34 8.12 9.56 27.95
CA ARG A 34 9.32 10.31 28.34
C ARG A 34 10.07 9.69 29.50
N ASN A 35 9.38 8.93 30.35
CA ASN A 35 9.95 8.33 31.57
C ASN A 35 9.79 6.80 31.61
N SER A 36 9.36 6.18 30.50
CA SER A 36 9.24 4.74 30.34
C SER A 36 9.42 4.34 28.88
N SER A 37 9.69 3.06 28.61
CA SER A 37 9.76 2.51 27.25
C SER A 37 8.39 2.40 26.56
N LYS A 38 7.35 3.08 27.07
CA LYS A 38 6.04 3.13 26.41
C LYS A 38 6.15 4.01 25.16
N PRO A 39 5.56 3.61 24.02
CA PRO A 39 5.58 4.44 22.84
C PRO A 39 4.71 5.70 23.02
N PRO A 40 5.07 6.84 22.41
CA PRO A 40 4.35 8.11 22.53
C PRO A 40 2.88 8.10 22.07
N SER A 41 2.43 7.03 21.42
CA SER A 41 1.05 6.79 20.99
C SER A 41 0.15 6.25 22.10
N GLN A 42 0.73 5.78 23.22
CA GLN A 42 0.03 5.24 24.40
C GLN A 42 -0.17 6.27 25.52
N ASP A 43 0.34 7.49 25.34
CA ASP A 43 0.16 8.58 26.30
C ASP A 43 -1.27 9.12 26.19
N GLY A 44 -2.17 8.68 27.08
CA GLY A 44 -3.60 9.02 27.04
C GLY A 44 -3.89 10.53 27.11
N ASP A 45 -3.13 11.27 27.92
CA ASP A 45 -3.24 12.73 28.09
C ASP A 45 -2.03 13.44 27.49
N ARG A 46 -1.59 13.03 26.30
CA ARG A 46 -0.50 13.74 25.62
C ARG A 46 -0.97 15.16 25.29
N PRO A 47 -0.38 16.21 25.89
CA PRO A 47 -0.67 17.56 25.44
C PRO A 47 -0.30 17.60 23.96
N ARG A 48 -1.26 17.95 23.12
CA ARG A 48 -1.02 18.13 21.69
C ARG A 48 0.17 19.06 21.59
N LYS A 49 1.32 18.57 21.10
CA LYS A 49 2.46 19.44 20.80
C LYS A 49 1.87 20.54 19.94
N GLU A 50 1.93 21.78 20.42
CA GLU A 50 1.66 22.93 19.57
C GLU A 50 2.46 22.69 18.30
N LYS A 51 1.77 22.71 17.16
CA LYS A 51 2.43 22.52 15.88
C LYS A 51 3.58 23.53 15.90
N THR A 52 4.83 23.06 15.92
CA THR A 52 5.99 23.93 15.72
C THR A 52 5.63 24.73 14.49
N GLY A 53 5.60 26.06 14.66
CA GLY A 53 4.95 26.99 13.73
C GLY A 53 5.20 26.57 12.29
N SER A 54 4.17 26.68 11.46
CA SER A 54 4.28 26.45 10.01
C SER A 54 5.67 26.89 9.56
N SER A 55 6.42 26.01 8.91
CA SER A 55 7.83 26.25 8.55
C SER A 55 8.07 27.50 7.67
N GLY A 56 7.06 28.35 7.50
CA GLY A 56 6.98 29.49 6.58
C GLY A 56 6.94 29.04 5.12
N ARG A 57 7.22 27.76 4.87
CA ARG A 57 7.31 27.18 3.54
C ARG A 57 5.90 26.94 3.05
N LYS A 58 5.51 27.76 2.08
CA LYS A 58 4.33 27.52 1.27
C LYS A 58 4.48 26.16 0.56
N PRO A 59 3.39 25.39 0.41
CA PRO A 59 3.36 24.23 -0.47
C PRO A 59 3.89 24.60 -1.87
N GLY A 60 4.76 23.77 -2.44
CA GLY A 60 5.33 23.98 -3.78
C GLY A 60 6.84 24.27 -3.79
N GLY A 61 7.33 24.66 -4.96
CA GLY A 61 8.75 24.97 -5.17
C GLY A 61 9.20 26.13 -4.29
N GLN A 62 10.30 25.95 -3.56
CA GLN A 62 10.88 27.02 -2.75
C GLN A 62 11.46 28.12 -3.65
N LYS A 63 11.38 29.38 -3.19
CA LYS A 63 12.04 30.50 -3.86
C LYS A 63 13.54 30.18 -4.04
N LYS A 64 14.06 30.41 -5.24
CA LYS A 64 15.44 30.07 -5.69
C LYS A 64 15.71 28.58 -6.02
N ARG A 65 14.72 27.69 -5.97
CA ARG A 65 14.89 26.32 -6.45
C ARG A 65 14.86 26.30 -7.99
N THR A 66 15.87 25.70 -8.62
CA THR A 66 15.86 25.45 -10.06
C THR A 66 14.71 24.50 -10.39
N GLY A 67 13.79 24.95 -11.24
CA GLY A 67 12.68 24.11 -11.70
C GLY A 67 13.20 22.94 -12.52
N VAL A 68 12.75 21.73 -12.21
CA VAL A 68 12.98 20.56 -13.04
C VAL A 68 11.71 20.34 -13.85
N GLN A 69 11.83 20.37 -15.17
CA GLN A 69 10.73 20.05 -16.08
C GLN A 69 10.82 18.60 -16.53
N LEU A 70 9.67 18.04 -16.92
CA LEU A 70 9.61 16.72 -17.55
C LEU A 70 10.46 16.74 -18.83
N LYS A 71 11.33 15.73 -18.99
CA LYS A 71 12.22 15.65 -20.15
C LYS A 71 11.54 14.87 -21.28
N PRO A 72 11.67 15.32 -22.53
CA PRO A 72 11.20 14.53 -23.66
C PRO A 72 11.99 13.22 -23.77
N VAL A 73 11.31 12.15 -24.19
CA VAL A 73 11.90 10.85 -24.48
C VAL A 73 12.43 10.79 -25.92
N GLY A 74 13.51 10.04 -26.14
CA GLY A 74 14.11 9.89 -27.47
C GLY A 74 13.23 9.11 -28.46
N LYS A 75 12.45 8.15 -27.97
CA LYS A 75 11.59 7.27 -28.77
C LYS A 75 10.15 7.29 -28.22
N PRO A 76 9.25 8.16 -28.73
CA PRO A 76 7.84 8.15 -28.35
C PRO A 76 7.10 6.96 -28.98
N ASP A 77 6.03 6.50 -28.33
CA ASP A 77 5.21 5.37 -28.82
C ASP A 77 4.45 5.69 -30.11
N LYS A 78 4.01 6.95 -30.25
CA LYS A 78 3.30 7.48 -31.43
C LYS A 78 3.87 8.84 -31.81
N ILE A 79 4.01 9.09 -33.12
CA ILE A 79 4.39 10.40 -33.66
C ILE A 79 3.24 10.90 -34.55
N GLU A 80 2.63 12.01 -34.16
CA GLU A 80 1.64 12.71 -34.99
C GLU A 80 2.29 13.92 -35.64
N GLN A 81 2.30 13.97 -36.97
CA GLN A 81 2.83 15.10 -37.72
C GLN A 81 1.73 16.12 -37.98
N ILE A 82 1.90 17.33 -37.46
CA ILE A 82 1.02 18.46 -37.70
C ILE A 82 1.61 19.26 -38.87
N LYS A 83 0.91 19.25 -40.02
CA LYS A 83 1.33 20.01 -41.20
C LYS A 83 0.94 21.47 -41.06
N VAL A 84 1.78 22.35 -41.59
CA VAL A 84 1.45 23.78 -41.71
C VAL A 84 0.27 23.95 -42.67
N ASP A 85 -0.69 24.77 -42.26
CA ASP A 85 -1.80 25.18 -43.11
C ASP A 85 -1.30 26.20 -44.14
N LYS A 86 -1.05 25.72 -45.36
CA LYS A 86 -0.46 26.53 -46.44
C LYS A 86 -1.33 27.73 -46.85
N SER A 87 -2.64 27.70 -46.59
CA SER A 87 -3.55 28.81 -46.92
C SER A 87 -3.29 30.07 -46.08
N LYS A 88 -2.66 29.91 -44.92
CA LYS A 88 -2.34 30.99 -43.98
C LYS A 88 -0.93 31.54 -44.16
N LEU A 89 -0.18 30.98 -45.10
CA LEU A 89 1.16 31.45 -45.41
C LEU A 89 1.08 32.67 -46.35
N PRO A 90 1.94 33.67 -46.17
CA PRO A 90 2.11 34.71 -47.18
C PRO A 90 2.59 34.12 -48.51
N ILE A 91 2.54 34.91 -49.59
CA ILE A 91 3.06 34.47 -50.88
C ILE A 91 4.59 34.42 -50.78
N GLY A 92 5.17 33.28 -51.15
CA GLY A 92 6.62 33.08 -51.17
C GLY A 92 7.00 31.62 -51.41
N ASP A 93 8.30 31.40 -51.59
CA ASP A 93 8.89 30.07 -51.71
C ASP A 93 9.25 29.51 -50.33
N TYR A 94 8.90 28.26 -50.08
CA TYR A 94 9.08 27.59 -48.78
C TYR A 94 9.79 26.25 -48.94
N GLU A 95 10.72 25.97 -48.04
CA GLU A 95 11.41 24.68 -47.91
C GLU A 95 11.09 24.00 -46.56
N ASP A 96 11.33 22.69 -46.48
CA ASP A 96 11.15 21.93 -45.23
C ASP A 96 12.37 22.15 -44.32
N ALA A 97 12.14 22.76 -43.15
CA ALA A 97 13.16 23.03 -42.13
C ALA A 97 13.07 22.07 -40.92
N GLY A 98 12.35 20.95 -41.06
CA GLY A 98 12.13 19.97 -40.00
C GLY A 98 10.99 20.30 -39.05
N PHE A 99 11.04 19.72 -37.84
CA PHE A 99 9.92 19.74 -36.89
C PHE A 99 10.31 20.31 -35.53
N ARG A 100 9.46 21.18 -34.98
CA ARG A 100 9.46 21.50 -33.55
C ARG A 100 8.73 20.41 -32.78
N LYS A 101 9.44 19.70 -31.89
CA LYS A 101 8.90 18.56 -31.15
C LYS A 101 8.26 19.00 -29.82
N ARG A 102 7.11 18.40 -29.49
CA ARG A 102 6.47 18.42 -28.17
C ARG A 102 5.95 17.01 -27.89
N GLN A 103 5.93 16.61 -26.62
CA GLN A 103 5.44 15.30 -26.20
C GLN A 103 4.41 15.46 -25.10
N VAL A 104 3.36 14.65 -25.19
CA VAL A 104 2.32 14.50 -24.18
C VAL A 104 2.49 13.09 -23.60
N PHE A 105 2.47 12.98 -22.28
CA PHE A 105 2.60 11.71 -21.57
C PHE A 105 1.22 11.33 -21.05
N ASP A 106 0.55 10.42 -21.77
CA ASP A 106 -0.78 9.92 -21.42
C ASP A 106 -0.71 8.52 -20.82
N ILE A 107 -1.64 8.22 -19.93
CA ILE A 107 -1.83 6.88 -19.37
C ILE A 107 -3.04 6.27 -20.07
N VAL A 108 -2.82 5.18 -20.82
CA VAL A 108 -3.89 4.43 -21.48
C VAL A 108 -4.04 3.07 -20.78
N THR A 109 -5.18 2.86 -20.12
CA THR A 109 -5.49 1.59 -19.44
C THR A 109 -6.83 1.07 -19.94
N ARG A 110 -6.91 -0.21 -20.29
CA ARG A 110 -8.15 -0.84 -20.76
C ARG A 110 -8.24 -2.30 -20.33
N LEU A 111 -9.46 -2.78 -20.12
CA LEU A 111 -9.75 -4.20 -19.95
C LEU A 111 -9.59 -4.93 -21.29
N VAL A 112 -8.93 -6.09 -21.28
CA VAL A 112 -8.80 -6.98 -22.43
C VAL A 112 -9.37 -8.34 -22.05
N VAL A 113 -10.39 -8.78 -22.78
CA VAL A 113 -11.02 -10.09 -22.61
C VAL A 113 -10.60 -10.98 -23.78
N THR A 114 -9.93 -12.08 -23.48
CA THR A 114 -9.55 -13.09 -24.47
C THR A 114 -10.51 -14.27 -24.36
N GLU A 115 -11.26 -14.53 -25.42
CA GLU A 115 -12.09 -15.73 -25.53
C GLU A 115 -11.26 -16.88 -26.11
N TYR A 116 -11.19 -17.99 -25.38
CA TYR A 116 -10.59 -19.22 -25.87
C TYR A 116 -11.69 -20.08 -26.48
N GLN A 117 -11.56 -20.44 -27.76
CA GLN A 117 -12.50 -21.31 -28.46
C GLN A 117 -11.83 -22.64 -28.74
N ALA A 118 -12.20 -23.67 -28.00
CA ALA A 118 -11.75 -25.03 -28.24
C ALA A 118 -12.57 -25.66 -29.38
N GLN A 119 -11.89 -26.16 -30.41
CA GLN A 119 -12.54 -26.80 -31.56
C GLN A 119 -13.28 -28.08 -31.12
N ILE A 120 -14.47 -28.29 -31.67
CA ILE A 120 -15.24 -29.53 -31.54
C ILE A 120 -15.41 -30.13 -32.93
N ILE A 121 -14.89 -31.34 -33.14
CA ILE A 121 -15.10 -32.10 -34.37
C ILE A 121 -16.01 -33.30 -34.10
N LYS A 122 -16.80 -33.71 -35.10
CA LYS A 122 -17.74 -34.83 -35.02
C LYS A 122 -17.42 -35.82 -36.12
N ASP A 123 -17.33 -37.11 -35.80
CA ASP A 123 -17.17 -38.16 -36.82
C ASP A 123 -18.50 -38.53 -37.49
N SER A 124 -18.44 -39.38 -38.51
CA SER A 124 -19.62 -39.87 -39.25
C SER A 124 -20.59 -40.70 -38.38
N LYS A 125 -20.14 -41.23 -37.24
CA LYS A 125 -20.95 -42.00 -36.28
C LYS A 125 -21.58 -41.12 -35.20
N GLY A 126 -21.20 -39.85 -35.17
CA GLY A 126 -21.71 -38.85 -34.26
C GLY A 126 -20.91 -38.62 -32.99
N LYS A 127 -19.76 -39.27 -32.82
CA LYS A 127 -18.84 -39.06 -31.70
C LYS A 127 -18.16 -37.70 -31.81
N ARG A 128 -18.07 -36.98 -30.70
CA ARG A 128 -17.42 -35.66 -30.61
C ARG A 128 -16.02 -35.78 -30.01
N PHE A 129 -15.10 -34.97 -30.54
CA PHE A 129 -13.74 -34.79 -30.03
C PHE A 129 -13.53 -33.30 -29.76
N PHE A 130 -12.82 -32.99 -28.68
CA PHE A 130 -12.64 -31.64 -28.18
C PHE A 130 -11.16 -31.29 -28.16
N ALA A 131 -10.82 -30.09 -28.59
CA ALA A 131 -9.51 -29.51 -28.29
C ALA A 131 -9.43 -29.18 -26.79
N GLU A 132 -8.23 -29.27 -26.23
CA GLU A 132 -7.99 -28.92 -24.82
C GLU A 132 -7.75 -27.41 -24.66
N PHE A 133 -8.17 -26.87 -23.52
CA PHE A 133 -7.84 -25.51 -23.13
C PHE A 133 -6.42 -25.45 -22.53
N PRO A 134 -5.72 -24.30 -22.61
CA PRO A 134 -4.49 -24.10 -21.87
C PRO A 134 -4.69 -24.33 -20.36
N GLU A 135 -3.69 -24.86 -19.67
CA GLU A 135 -3.77 -25.27 -18.25
C GLU A 135 -4.31 -24.17 -17.31
N HIS A 136 -3.98 -22.90 -17.58
CA HIS A 136 -4.41 -21.78 -16.76
C HIS A 136 -5.87 -21.35 -17.00
N VAL A 137 -6.52 -21.83 -18.06
CA VAL A 137 -7.92 -21.54 -18.42
C VAL A 137 -8.80 -22.67 -17.86
N THR A 138 -9.24 -22.51 -16.62
CA THR A 138 -9.90 -23.56 -15.84
C THR A 138 -11.40 -23.36 -15.67
N ARG A 139 -11.90 -22.16 -15.96
CA ARG A 139 -13.31 -21.79 -15.79
C ARG A 139 -13.84 -21.14 -17.07
N PRO A 140 -15.16 -21.22 -17.34
CA PRO A 140 -15.77 -20.53 -18.48
C PRO A 140 -15.51 -19.02 -18.51
N ALA A 141 -15.41 -18.39 -17.33
CA ALA A 141 -14.94 -17.02 -17.16
C ALA A 141 -14.09 -16.95 -15.89
N GLN A 142 -12.97 -16.22 -15.96
CA GLN A 142 -12.06 -16.02 -14.83
C GLN A 142 -11.27 -14.71 -14.96
N TYR A 143 -10.83 -14.19 -13.81
CA TYR A 143 -9.91 -13.06 -13.79
C TYR A 143 -8.50 -13.48 -14.20
N GLY A 144 -7.89 -12.73 -15.11
CA GLY A 144 -6.50 -12.93 -15.55
C GLY A 144 -5.47 -12.50 -14.50
N SER A 145 -4.23 -12.94 -14.69
CA SER A 145 -3.10 -12.66 -13.79
C SER A 145 -2.86 -11.16 -13.58
N SER A 146 -2.98 -10.34 -14.63
CA SER A 146 -2.78 -8.88 -14.54
C SER A 146 -3.78 -8.20 -13.59
N VAL A 147 -5.05 -8.62 -13.61
CA VAL A 147 -6.08 -8.09 -12.71
C VAL A 147 -5.76 -8.47 -11.26
N LYS A 148 -5.41 -9.75 -11.04
CA LYS A 148 -5.03 -10.25 -9.71
C LYS A 148 -3.80 -9.52 -9.18
N ALA A 149 -2.73 -9.40 -9.97
CA ALA A 149 -1.50 -8.71 -9.58
C ALA A 149 -1.74 -7.23 -9.25
N CYS A 150 -2.50 -6.51 -10.08
CA CYS A 150 -2.87 -5.12 -9.81
C CYS A 150 -3.63 -5.00 -8.48
N SER A 151 -4.60 -5.89 -8.22
CA SER A 151 -5.36 -5.88 -6.98
C SER A 151 -4.50 -6.16 -5.73
N VAL A 152 -3.57 -7.13 -5.82
CA VAL A 152 -2.64 -7.45 -4.73
C VAL A 152 -1.73 -6.25 -4.47
N TYR A 153 -1.18 -5.62 -5.51
CA TYR A 153 -0.37 -4.42 -5.37
C TYR A 153 -1.13 -3.26 -4.69
N MET A 154 -2.36 -3.00 -5.12
CA MET A 154 -3.17 -1.92 -4.54
C MET A 154 -3.50 -2.17 -3.05
N SER A 155 -3.74 -3.42 -2.67
CA SER A 155 -4.05 -3.75 -1.28
C SER A 155 -2.81 -3.85 -0.39
N GLN A 156 -1.75 -4.53 -0.84
CA GLN A 156 -0.57 -4.84 -0.03
C GLN A 156 0.52 -3.76 -0.06
N PHE A 157 0.59 -2.94 -1.12
CA PHE A 157 1.60 -1.88 -1.21
C PHE A 157 0.98 -0.49 -1.11
N GLN A 158 -0.09 -0.23 -1.87
CA GLN A 158 -0.78 1.06 -1.82
C GLN A 158 -1.75 1.18 -0.62
N MET A 159 -1.94 0.11 0.15
CA MET A 159 -2.81 0.06 1.33
C MET A 159 -4.23 0.57 1.05
N THR A 160 -4.75 0.25 -0.13
CA THR A 160 -6.07 0.67 -0.56
C THR A 160 -7.14 -0.25 0.06
N PRO A 161 -8.10 0.29 0.85
CA PRO A 161 -9.23 -0.46 1.36
C PRO A 161 -10.04 -1.10 0.25
N TYR A 162 -10.55 -2.31 0.49
CA TYR A 162 -11.27 -3.09 -0.52
C TYR A 162 -12.40 -2.32 -1.19
N LYS A 163 -13.21 -1.56 -0.43
CA LYS A 163 -14.30 -0.79 -1.04
C LYS A 163 -13.81 0.24 -2.07
N ARG A 164 -12.66 0.87 -1.82
CA ARG A 164 -12.04 1.80 -2.79
C ARG A 164 -11.47 1.07 -4.00
N MET A 165 -11.01 -0.18 -3.83
CA MET A 165 -10.57 -1.01 -4.95
C MET A 165 -11.74 -1.47 -5.81
N GLU A 166 -12.86 -1.91 -5.21
CA GLU A 166 -14.09 -2.25 -5.95
C GLU A 166 -14.51 -1.07 -6.84
N ASN A 167 -14.60 0.13 -6.25
CA ASN A 167 -14.94 1.34 -6.99
C ASN A 167 -13.91 1.64 -8.09
N PHE A 168 -12.62 1.51 -7.83
CA PHE A 168 -11.58 1.73 -8.85
C PHE A 168 -11.75 0.79 -10.06
N PHE A 169 -11.93 -0.52 -9.82
CA PHE A 169 -12.10 -1.48 -10.92
C PHE A 169 -13.40 -1.27 -11.68
N HIS A 170 -14.49 -0.93 -10.99
CA HIS A 170 -15.76 -0.57 -11.62
C HIS A 170 -15.62 0.70 -12.46
N ASP A 171 -15.18 1.80 -11.85
CA ASP A 171 -15.22 3.13 -12.46
C ASP A 171 -14.18 3.30 -13.57
N GLN A 172 -13.01 2.64 -13.46
CA GLN A 172 -11.91 2.81 -14.42
C GLN A 172 -11.79 1.69 -15.43
N MET A 173 -12.27 0.48 -15.12
CA MET A 173 -12.10 -0.71 -15.96
C MET A 173 -13.42 -1.38 -16.35
N ASP A 174 -14.57 -0.85 -15.92
CA ASP A 174 -15.89 -1.47 -16.09
C ASP A 174 -15.91 -2.92 -15.57
N LEU A 175 -15.17 -3.18 -14.49
CA LEU A 175 -14.95 -4.53 -13.96
C LEU A 175 -15.48 -4.65 -12.53
N ASN A 176 -16.56 -5.42 -12.39
CA ASN A 176 -17.21 -5.66 -11.10
C ASN A 176 -16.50 -6.73 -10.26
N ILE A 177 -15.44 -6.34 -9.56
CA ILE A 177 -14.73 -7.21 -8.62
C ILE A 177 -15.33 -7.07 -7.22
N SER A 178 -15.59 -8.21 -6.56
CA SER A 178 -16.05 -8.24 -5.18
C SER A 178 -14.91 -8.28 -4.16
N ALA A 179 -15.15 -7.79 -2.95
CA ALA A 179 -14.23 -7.93 -1.81
C ALA A 179 -13.80 -9.38 -1.54
N GLY A 180 -14.69 -10.36 -1.77
CA GLY A 180 -14.36 -11.78 -1.66
C GLY A 180 -13.33 -12.24 -2.71
N SER A 181 -13.41 -11.70 -3.92
CA SER A 181 -12.43 -11.96 -4.98
C SER A 181 -11.08 -11.33 -4.63
N LEU A 182 -11.09 -10.07 -4.17
CA LEU A 182 -9.88 -9.37 -3.71
C LEU A 182 -9.17 -10.13 -2.58
N PHE A 183 -9.92 -10.60 -1.58
CA PHE A 183 -9.40 -11.43 -0.52
C PHE A 183 -8.78 -12.73 -1.06
N LYS A 184 -9.48 -13.40 -2.00
CA LYS A 184 -8.97 -14.62 -2.62
C LYS A 184 -7.65 -14.37 -3.35
N PHE A 185 -7.52 -13.27 -4.08
CA PHE A 185 -6.28 -12.93 -4.79
C PHE A 185 -5.11 -12.69 -3.84
N ASN A 186 -5.35 -12.01 -2.72
CA ASN A 186 -4.36 -11.85 -1.67
C ASN A 186 -3.95 -13.20 -1.06
N LYS A 187 -4.90 -14.11 -0.86
CA LYS A 187 -4.62 -15.47 -0.38
C LYS A 187 -3.81 -16.28 -1.40
N GLU A 188 -4.15 -16.20 -2.68
CA GLU A 188 -3.38 -16.84 -3.77
C GLU A 188 -1.93 -16.31 -3.80
N ALA A 189 -1.74 -14.99 -3.67
CA ALA A 189 -0.41 -14.38 -3.60
C ALA A 189 0.37 -14.79 -2.34
N TYR A 190 -0.30 -14.86 -1.19
CA TYR A 190 0.30 -15.35 0.05
C TYR A 190 0.82 -16.79 -0.11
N THR A 191 0.00 -17.69 -0.64
CA THR A 191 0.43 -19.08 -0.89
C THR A 191 1.59 -19.14 -1.89
N ALA A 192 1.57 -18.32 -2.94
CA ALA A 192 2.68 -18.27 -3.89
C ALA A 192 4.00 -17.75 -3.30
N LEU A 193 3.98 -17.08 -2.15
CA LEU A 193 5.15 -16.53 -1.48
C LEU A 193 5.68 -17.43 -0.34
N GLU A 194 5.14 -18.63 -0.15
CA GLU A 194 5.51 -19.53 0.95
C GLU A 194 7.01 -19.89 0.95
N GLU A 195 7.57 -20.22 -0.22
CA GLU A 195 9.01 -20.52 -0.36
C GLU A 195 9.87 -19.29 -0.09
N PHE A 196 9.41 -18.11 -0.53
CA PHE A 196 10.09 -16.85 -0.27
C PHE A 196 10.10 -16.54 1.23
N GLU A 197 8.97 -16.71 1.92
CA GLU A 197 8.86 -16.49 3.36
C GLU A 197 9.80 -17.42 4.13
N THR A 198 9.86 -18.70 3.74
CA THR A 198 10.78 -19.68 4.34
C THR A 198 12.23 -19.24 4.18
N THR A 199 12.63 -18.90 2.95
CA THR A 199 14.00 -18.42 2.65
C THR A 199 14.33 -17.13 3.42
N ALA A 200 13.37 -16.19 3.51
CA ALA A 200 13.56 -14.93 4.23
C ALA A 200 13.80 -15.18 5.72
N LYS A 201 13.04 -16.08 6.35
CA LYS A 201 13.21 -16.47 7.76
C LYS A 201 14.59 -17.08 8.03
N GLU A 202 15.05 -18.00 7.19
CA GLU A 202 16.36 -18.62 7.31
C GLU A 202 17.51 -17.60 7.21
N ARG A 203 17.40 -16.67 6.25
CA ARG A 203 18.37 -15.58 6.08
C ARG A 203 18.36 -14.59 7.24
N LEU A 204 17.19 -14.28 7.78
CA LEU A 204 17.08 -13.44 8.97
C LEU A 204 17.71 -14.13 10.18
N ALA A 205 17.45 -15.42 10.39
CA ALA A 205 17.99 -16.18 11.53
C ALA A 205 19.52 -16.32 11.49
N SER A 206 20.12 -16.36 10.30
CA SER A 206 21.58 -16.41 10.09
C SER A 206 22.24 -15.03 10.05
N SER A 207 21.47 -13.94 10.09
CA SER A 207 22.03 -12.59 10.06
C SER A 207 22.75 -12.25 11.37
N SER A 208 23.94 -11.66 11.28
CA SER A 208 24.69 -11.18 12.44
C SER A 208 23.99 -10.03 13.18
N ARG A 209 23.09 -9.33 12.50
CA ARG A 209 22.31 -8.22 13.06
C ARG A 209 20.90 -8.24 12.50
N ILE A 210 19.93 -8.15 13.39
CA ILE A 210 18.51 -7.98 13.05
C ILE A 210 18.06 -6.71 13.78
N ASN A 211 17.47 -5.77 13.03
CA ASN A 211 16.80 -4.62 13.63
C ASN A 211 15.31 -4.96 13.66
N VAL A 212 14.71 -4.90 14.84
CA VAL A 212 13.29 -5.22 15.05
C VAL A 212 12.58 -3.97 15.57
N ASP A 213 11.39 -3.69 15.05
CA ASP A 213 10.47 -2.65 15.51
C ASP A 213 9.10 -3.26 15.83
N GLU A 214 8.37 -2.63 16.76
CA GLU A 214 7.05 -3.07 17.18
C GLU A 214 5.97 -2.08 16.77
N THR A 215 5.10 -2.50 15.86
CA THR A 215 3.96 -1.69 15.42
C THR A 215 2.68 -2.19 16.07
N GLY A 216 2.01 -1.33 16.83
CA GLY A 216 0.69 -1.61 17.39
C GLY A 216 -0.41 -1.49 16.32
N ILE A 217 -1.18 -2.55 16.12
CA ILE A 217 -2.33 -2.60 15.20
C ILE A 217 -3.60 -2.79 16.01
N ASN A 218 -4.64 -2.01 15.73
CA ASN A 218 -5.96 -2.19 16.35
C ASN A 218 -6.83 -3.05 15.43
N ILE A 219 -7.22 -4.23 15.91
CA ILE A 219 -8.14 -5.14 15.21
C ILE A 219 -9.35 -5.34 16.12
N ASN A 220 -10.54 -4.93 15.67
CA ASN A 220 -11.79 -5.04 16.42
C ASN A 220 -11.69 -4.49 17.86
N ALA A 221 -11.15 -3.28 17.99
CA ALA A 221 -10.91 -2.59 19.26
C ALA A 221 -9.89 -3.27 20.21
N LYS A 222 -9.20 -4.32 19.76
CA LYS A 222 -8.11 -4.98 20.50
C LYS A 222 -6.78 -4.60 19.89
N ARG A 223 -5.81 -4.23 20.74
CA ARG A 223 -4.44 -3.97 20.28
C ARG A 223 -3.70 -5.29 20.08
N HIS A 224 -3.24 -5.50 18.86
CA HIS A 224 -2.27 -6.51 18.46
C HIS A 224 -0.92 -5.85 18.23
N TRP A 225 0.15 -6.61 18.40
CA TRP A 225 1.51 -6.17 18.13
C TRP A 225 2.04 -6.93 16.93
N LEU A 226 2.52 -6.18 15.95
CA LEU A 226 3.27 -6.71 14.83
C LEU A 226 4.74 -6.43 15.07
N HIS A 227 5.55 -7.48 15.08
CA HIS A 227 7.00 -7.37 15.13
C HIS A 227 7.52 -7.39 13.68
N THR A 228 8.27 -6.35 13.30
CA THR A 228 8.83 -6.16 11.95
C THR A 228 10.32 -6.00 11.99
#